data_AF-A0A5C6UWQ6-F1
#
_entry.id   AF-A0A5C6UWQ6-F1
#
_cell.length_a   1.000
_cell.length_b   1.000
_cell.length_c   1.000
_cell.angle_alpha   90.00
_cell.angle_beta   90.00
_cell.angle_gamma   90.00
#
_symmetry.space_group_name_H-M   'P 1'
#
loop_
_entity.id
_entity.type
_entity.pdbx_description
1 polymer ?
#
loop_
_entity_poly.entity_id
_entity_poly.type
_entity_poly.pdbx_seq_one_letter_code
_entity_poly.pdbx_strand_id
1 'polypeptide(L)'
;MCCLWDCESDAGRFMKVLLELLGDACRVLKGVESLSEFRPESRDRMRELLSQLRLELDRLLDADAPVDPELAGREPFLQRALEAIASQSYGEARGVLAQAVERFPQDFEFLSYLGLIAWEQGDLVEAERSYRRAMEVVFSEGLNTAEVESGDDPVLRAVEGRALCLYRLGELEAAQRHFEWLGINFSEQYIGCLFLAGEAYHRMGLLHEALRCYEAVPVEPAVLYNRGLALYGCDRLEESARALIEGFVANIYVATTLLGRFGYRRPCTPGYLGSETYAEELVEACASLWHGHPGSVRFMERCFDHALVQAHLQQCGEQGGTRLLQAGESGVETDAFLEQLHDAGTLQSMARRVIQRLDA
;
A
#
# COMPACT_ATOMS: atom_id res chain seq x y z
N MET A 1 47.48 12.88 -9.51
CA MET A 1 47.60 14.33 -9.23
C MET A 1 46.40 14.98 -9.90
N CYS A 2 45.57 15.64 -9.10
CA CYS A 2 44.23 16.13 -9.41
C CYS A 2 44.15 17.05 -10.62
N CYS A 3 43.08 16.89 -11.41
CA CYS A 3 42.20 17.96 -11.89
C CYS A 3 40.79 17.36 -11.81
N LEU A 4 40.06 17.45 -10.68
CA LEU A 4 39.19 18.57 -10.32
C LEU A 4 38.41 19.10 -11.53
N TRP A 5 37.16 18.62 -11.66
CA TRP A 5 35.98 19.39 -12.05
C TRP A 5 36.25 20.71 -12.78
N ASP A 6 36.14 20.68 -14.11
CA ASP A 6 36.02 21.91 -14.90
C ASP A 6 34.71 22.63 -14.54
N CYS A 7 34.82 23.55 -13.58
CA CYS A 7 33.76 24.42 -13.07
C CYS A 7 33.23 25.46 -14.09
N GLU A 8 33.50 25.29 -15.39
CA GLU A 8 33.17 26.27 -16.44
C GLU A 8 32.14 25.77 -17.46
N SER A 9 31.61 24.55 -17.34
CA SER A 9 30.43 24.16 -18.11
C SER A 9 29.14 24.71 -17.47
N ASP A 10 28.19 25.17 -18.29
CA ASP A 10 26.87 25.61 -17.81
C ASP A 10 26.17 24.53 -16.97
N ALA A 11 26.43 23.25 -17.27
CA ALA A 11 25.95 22.11 -16.49
C ALA A 11 26.54 22.02 -15.08
N GLY A 12 27.85 22.29 -14.92
CA GLY A 12 28.51 22.31 -13.60
C GLY A 12 28.06 23.48 -12.72
N ARG A 13 27.75 24.62 -13.33
CA ARG A 13 27.12 25.75 -12.62
C ARG A 13 25.67 25.45 -12.24
N PHE A 14 24.91 24.79 -13.11
CA PHE A 14 23.53 24.41 -12.83
C PHE A 14 23.43 23.42 -11.66
N MET A 15 24.30 22.42 -11.63
CA MET A 15 24.36 21.43 -10.55
C MET A 15 24.75 22.06 -9.21
N LYS A 16 25.71 22.99 -9.22
CA LYS A 16 26.10 23.72 -8.01
C LYS A 16 24.97 24.61 -7.48
N VAL A 17 24.26 25.31 -8.36
CA VAL A 17 23.10 26.14 -8.00
C VAL A 17 21.94 25.27 -7.50
N LEU A 18 21.74 24.07 -8.06
CA LEU A 18 20.74 23.11 -7.59
C LEU A 18 21.08 22.59 -6.19
N LEU A 19 22.33 22.23 -5.92
CA LEU A 19 22.80 21.79 -4.60
C LEU A 19 22.75 22.91 -3.56
N GLU A 20 23.04 24.16 -3.95
CA GLU A 20 22.89 25.33 -3.08
C GLU A 20 21.41 25.62 -2.77
N LEU A 21 20.51 25.55 -3.77
CA LEU A 21 19.05 25.69 -3.60
C LEU A 21 18.45 24.58 -2.74
N LEU A 22 18.90 23.33 -2.89
CA LEU A 22 18.47 22.19 -2.07
C LEU A 22 18.99 22.32 -0.63
N GLY A 23 20.24 22.77 -0.46
CA GLY A 23 20.81 23.08 0.85
C GLY A 23 20.14 24.27 1.54
N ASP A 24 19.69 25.26 0.79
CA ASP A 24 18.89 26.39 1.27
C ASP A 24 17.46 25.94 1.60
N ALA A 25 16.84 25.07 0.79
CA ALA A 25 15.55 24.46 1.10
C ALA A 25 15.61 23.64 2.39
N CYS A 26 16.63 22.81 2.59
CA CYS A 26 16.86 22.10 3.85
C CYS A 26 17.10 23.06 5.04
N ARG A 27 17.74 24.21 4.84
CA ARG A 27 17.94 25.23 5.89
C ARG A 27 16.66 26.00 6.22
N VAL A 28 15.88 26.38 5.21
CA VAL A 28 14.55 26.98 5.37
C VAL A 28 13.63 26.01 6.12
N LEU A 29 13.67 24.72 5.76
CA LEU A 29 12.87 23.66 6.40
C LEU A 29 13.34 23.32 7.82
N LYS A 30 14.65 23.39 8.11
CA LYS A 30 15.18 23.34 9.49
C LYS A 30 14.78 24.58 10.31
N GLY A 31 14.57 25.72 9.66
CA GLY A 31 14.10 26.96 10.26
C GLY A 31 12.59 27.05 10.44
N VAL A 32 11.81 26.06 9.98
CA VAL A 32 10.38 25.94 10.32
C VAL A 32 10.29 25.40 11.75
N GLU A 33 10.61 26.26 12.72
CA GLU A 33 10.39 25.99 14.15
C GLU A 33 8.90 25.93 14.53
N SER A 34 7.97 26.00 13.57
CA SER A 34 6.54 25.78 13.78
C SER A 34 5.93 24.69 12.89
N LEU A 35 6.60 23.52 12.76
CA LEU A 35 5.94 22.31 12.23
C LEU A 35 4.69 21.91 13.04
N SER A 36 4.57 22.40 14.28
CA SER A 36 3.39 22.26 15.15
C SER A 36 2.13 22.95 14.62
N GLU A 37 2.25 23.96 13.74
CA GLU A 37 1.11 24.71 13.17
C GLU A 37 0.48 24.03 11.95
N PHE A 38 1.17 23.05 11.35
CA PHE A 38 0.69 22.31 10.20
C PHE A 38 -0.09 21.05 10.60
N ARG A 39 -1.11 20.71 9.80
CA ARG A 39 -1.91 19.48 9.95
C ARG A 39 -0.98 18.24 9.96
N PRO A 40 -1.24 17.21 10.79
CA PRO A 40 -0.39 16.02 10.89
C PRO A 40 -0.09 15.37 9.53
N GLU A 41 -1.10 15.16 8.70
CA GLU A 41 -0.95 14.59 7.34
C GLU A 41 -0.01 15.42 6.45
N SER A 42 -0.08 16.75 6.55
CA SER A 42 0.82 17.65 5.81
C SER A 42 2.24 17.59 6.37
N ARG A 43 2.39 17.38 7.68
CA ARG A 43 3.68 17.22 8.36
C ARG A 43 4.34 15.90 7.99
N ASP A 44 3.57 14.82 7.91
CA ASP A 44 4.06 13.49 7.54
C ASP A 44 4.46 13.47 6.06
N ARG A 45 3.62 14.04 5.18
CA ARG A 45 3.96 14.22 3.76
C ARG A 45 5.16 15.14 3.54
N MET A 46 5.30 16.20 4.36
CA MET A 46 6.50 17.05 4.33
C MET A 46 7.73 16.31 4.85
N ARG A 47 7.62 15.45 5.88
CA ARG A 47 8.73 14.61 6.36
C ARG A 47 9.15 13.56 5.34
N GLU A 48 8.19 12.96 4.64
CA GLU A 48 8.44 11.99 3.57
C GLU A 48 9.11 12.64 2.35
N LEU A 49 8.61 13.80 1.92
CA LEU A 49 9.29 14.57 0.88
C LEU A 49 10.70 15.00 1.32
N LEU A 50 10.88 15.37 2.59
CA LEU A 50 12.18 15.71 3.16
C LEU A 50 13.14 14.52 3.26
N SER A 51 12.66 13.33 3.59
CA SER A 51 13.48 12.12 3.63
C SER A 51 13.88 11.71 2.22
N GLN A 52 12.97 11.76 1.25
CA GLN A 52 13.26 11.52 -0.17
C GLN A 52 14.27 12.53 -0.72
N LEU A 53 14.08 13.82 -0.44
CA LEU A 53 15.01 14.88 -0.88
C LEU A 53 16.40 14.70 -0.25
N ARG A 54 16.45 14.26 1.02
CA ARG A 54 17.70 14.04 1.74
C ARG A 54 18.42 12.77 1.27
N LEU A 55 17.69 11.69 0.99
CA LEU A 55 18.26 10.48 0.40
C LEU A 55 18.87 10.77 -0.97
N GLU A 56 18.17 11.56 -1.79
CA GLU A 56 18.67 11.93 -3.11
C GLU A 56 19.83 12.93 -3.02
N LEU A 57 19.81 13.81 -2.02
CA LEU A 57 20.94 14.70 -1.73
C LEU A 57 22.15 13.92 -1.21
N ASP A 58 21.97 12.94 -0.32
CA ASP A 58 23.03 12.09 0.19
C ASP A 58 23.62 11.22 -0.96
N ARG A 59 22.79 10.70 -1.86
CA ARG A 59 23.20 10.02 -3.11
C ARG A 59 24.01 10.93 -4.04
N LEU A 60 23.61 12.19 -4.18
CA LEU A 60 24.32 13.19 -4.99
C LEU A 60 25.60 13.72 -4.32
N LEU A 61 25.66 13.71 -2.99
CA LEU A 61 26.80 14.16 -2.18
C LEU A 61 27.83 13.05 -1.94
N ASP A 62 27.46 11.76 -2.07
CA ASP A 62 28.35 10.62 -2.12
C ASP A 62 29.11 10.53 -3.47
N ALA A 63 29.68 11.64 -3.91
CA ALA A 63 30.54 11.75 -5.10
C ALA A 63 31.84 10.92 -5.00
N ASP A 64 32.13 10.33 -3.84
CA ASP A 64 33.25 9.42 -3.60
C ASP A 64 32.82 7.93 -3.51
N ALA A 65 31.53 7.62 -3.66
CA ALA A 65 31.11 6.24 -3.87
C ALA A 65 31.68 5.75 -5.21
N PRO A 66 32.27 4.55 -5.28
CA PRO A 66 32.78 4.02 -6.54
C PRO A 66 31.61 3.90 -7.52
N VAL A 67 31.52 4.84 -8.46
CA VAL A 67 30.60 4.75 -9.59
C VAL A 67 30.98 3.49 -10.33
N ASP A 68 30.05 2.52 -10.40
CA ASP A 68 30.21 1.35 -11.24
C ASP A 68 30.57 1.85 -12.66
N PRO A 69 31.79 1.56 -13.17
CA PRO A 69 32.21 2.02 -14.48
C PRO A 69 31.26 1.58 -15.60
N GLU A 70 30.53 0.47 -15.40
CA GLU A 70 29.54 -0.03 -16.35
C GLU A 70 28.26 0.82 -16.38
N LEU A 71 27.96 1.53 -15.29
CA LEU A 71 26.79 2.40 -15.15
C LEU A 71 27.12 3.89 -15.28
N ALA A 72 28.38 4.25 -15.54
CA ALA A 72 28.80 5.63 -15.71
C ALA A 72 28.06 6.30 -16.90
N GLY A 73 27.39 7.44 -16.62
CA GLY A 73 26.64 8.19 -17.63
C GLY A 73 25.22 7.67 -17.85
N ARG A 74 24.68 6.87 -16.92
CA ARG A 74 23.27 6.48 -16.89
C ARG A 74 22.34 7.62 -16.49
N GLU A 75 22.85 8.56 -15.70
CA GLU A 75 22.08 9.61 -15.03
C GLU A 75 21.28 10.48 -16.01
N PRO A 76 21.81 10.91 -17.18
CA PRO A 76 21.04 11.68 -18.15
C PRO A 76 19.86 10.91 -18.75
N PHE A 77 19.98 9.58 -18.90
CA PHE A 77 18.87 8.75 -19.37
C PHE A 77 17.79 8.63 -18.30
N LEU A 78 18.20 8.40 -17.05
CA LEU A 78 17.29 8.32 -15.92
C LEU A 78 16.53 9.63 -15.72
N GLN A 79 17.23 10.76 -15.71
CA GLN A 79 16.61 12.08 -15.57
C GLN A 79 15.57 12.33 -16.66
N ARG A 80 15.93 12.16 -17.94
CA ARG A 80 15.00 12.38 -19.06
C ARG A 80 13.80 11.43 -19.02
N ALA A 81 14.02 10.18 -18.64
CA ALA A 81 12.94 9.21 -18.49
C ALA A 81 11.96 9.64 -17.39
N LEU A 82 12.46 10.03 -16.21
CA LEU A 82 11.65 10.49 -15.10
C LEU A 82 10.89 11.77 -15.41
N GLU A 83 11.51 12.74 -16.09
CA GLU A 83 10.85 13.97 -16.55
C GLU A 83 9.69 13.65 -17.51
N ALA A 84 9.90 12.73 -18.44
CA ALA A 84 8.87 12.29 -19.38
C ALA A 84 7.75 11.51 -18.67
N ILE A 85 8.06 10.66 -17.68
CA ILE A 85 7.06 9.96 -16.86
C ILE A 85 6.23 10.95 -16.05
N ALA A 86 6.89 11.90 -15.36
CA ALA A 86 6.21 12.93 -14.58
C ALA A 86 5.30 13.81 -15.44
N SER A 87 5.69 14.03 -16.70
CA SER A 87 4.91 14.75 -17.71
C SER A 87 3.88 13.87 -18.43
N GLN A 88 3.67 12.62 -18.00
CA GLN A 88 2.80 11.59 -18.61
C GLN A 88 3.05 11.38 -20.11
N SER A 89 4.25 11.73 -20.58
CA SER A 89 4.68 11.59 -21.97
C SER A 89 5.27 10.20 -22.19
N TYR A 90 4.44 9.17 -21.99
CA TYR A 90 4.86 7.77 -21.96
C TYR A 90 5.55 7.29 -23.25
N GLY A 91 5.20 7.85 -24.41
CA GLY A 91 5.86 7.54 -25.68
C GLY A 91 7.33 7.97 -25.71
N GLU A 92 7.62 9.16 -25.19
CA GLU A 92 9.00 9.66 -25.06
C GLU A 92 9.75 8.88 -23.98
N ALA A 93 9.14 8.71 -22.80
CA ALA A 93 9.74 7.97 -21.70
C ALA A 93 10.17 6.56 -22.14
N ARG A 94 9.29 5.83 -22.84
CA ARG A 94 9.60 4.50 -23.39
C ARG A 94 10.75 4.55 -24.40
N GLY A 95 10.82 5.57 -25.24
CA GLY A 95 11.90 5.76 -26.20
C GLY A 95 13.26 5.99 -25.54
N VAL A 96 13.30 6.81 -24.47
CA VAL A 96 14.51 7.07 -23.69
C VAL A 96 14.94 5.81 -22.94
N LEU A 97 14.01 5.13 -22.26
CA LEU A 97 14.29 3.92 -21.50
C LEU A 97 14.74 2.76 -22.39
N ALA A 98 14.17 2.59 -23.58
CA ALA A 98 14.62 1.56 -24.53
C ALA A 98 16.09 1.77 -24.92
N GLN A 99 16.49 3.01 -25.23
CA GLN A 99 17.90 3.35 -25.49
C GLN A 99 18.79 3.11 -24.27
N ALA A 100 18.27 3.42 -23.07
CA ALA A 100 18.99 3.21 -21.83
C ALA A 100 19.25 1.72 -21.57
N VAL A 101 18.25 0.85 -21.75
CA VAL A 101 18.38 -0.61 -21.60
C VAL A 101 19.37 -1.21 -22.60
N GLU A 102 19.41 -0.70 -23.84
CA GLU A 102 20.41 -1.14 -24.83
C GLU A 102 21.85 -0.77 -24.41
N ARG A 103 22.01 0.40 -23.76
CA ARG A 103 23.32 0.91 -23.35
C ARG A 103 23.78 0.34 -22.01
N PHE A 104 22.84 0.11 -21.09
CA PHE A 104 23.06 -0.32 -19.71
C PHE A 104 22.23 -1.58 -19.43
N PRO A 105 22.57 -2.74 -20.03
CA PRO A 105 21.76 -3.95 -19.92
C PRO A 105 21.74 -4.57 -18.52
N GLN A 106 22.69 -4.20 -17.66
CA GLN A 106 22.76 -4.62 -16.26
C GLN A 106 22.05 -3.65 -15.30
N ASP A 107 21.50 -2.55 -15.82
CA ASP A 107 20.72 -1.62 -15.00
C ASP A 107 19.24 -2.07 -14.99
N PHE A 108 18.85 -2.69 -13.89
CA PHE A 108 17.47 -3.15 -13.71
C PHE A 108 16.49 -2.00 -13.50
N GLU A 109 16.93 -0.80 -13.07
CA GLU A 109 16.02 0.33 -12.79
C GLU A 109 15.30 0.76 -14.08
N PHE A 110 16.00 0.81 -15.22
CA PHE A 110 15.37 1.14 -16.51
C PHE A 110 14.31 0.13 -16.93
N LEU A 111 14.53 -1.16 -16.65
CA LEU A 111 13.55 -2.22 -16.90
C LEU A 111 12.34 -2.07 -15.96
N SER A 112 12.55 -1.71 -14.70
CA SER A 112 11.49 -1.42 -13.74
C SER A 112 10.61 -0.23 -14.19
N TYR A 113 11.21 0.83 -14.72
CA TYR A 113 10.46 1.97 -15.26
C TYR A 113 9.68 1.63 -16.53
N LEU A 114 10.20 0.75 -17.40
CA LEU A 114 9.43 0.23 -18.53
C LEU A 114 8.21 -0.57 -18.05
N GLY A 115 8.38 -1.37 -16.99
CA GLY A 115 7.28 -2.08 -16.34
C GLY A 115 6.21 -1.14 -15.80
N LEU A 116 6.62 -0.06 -15.12
CA LEU A 116 5.72 0.96 -14.59
C LEU A 116 4.92 1.64 -15.71
N ILE A 117 5.59 2.04 -16.79
CA ILE A 117 4.90 2.68 -17.93
C ILE A 117 3.89 1.72 -18.56
N ALA A 118 4.26 0.46 -18.77
CA ALA A 118 3.35 -0.54 -19.32
C ALA A 118 2.13 -0.78 -18.40
N TRP A 119 2.34 -0.80 -17.08
CA TRP A 119 1.29 -0.87 -16.08
C TRP A 119 0.32 0.32 -16.18
N GLU A 120 0.83 1.56 -16.20
CA GLU A 120 0.02 2.78 -16.34
C GLU A 120 -0.78 2.81 -17.65
N GLN A 121 -0.27 2.16 -18.71
CA GLN A 121 -0.96 2.02 -19.99
C GLN A 121 -1.95 0.84 -20.02
N GLY A 122 -2.03 0.04 -18.95
CA GLY A 122 -2.89 -1.14 -18.85
C GLY A 122 -2.36 -2.38 -19.58
N ASP A 123 -1.13 -2.36 -20.10
CA ASP A 123 -0.48 -3.53 -20.71
C ASP A 123 0.21 -4.38 -19.63
N LEU A 124 -0.60 -5.13 -18.89
CA LEU A 124 -0.13 -5.96 -17.78
C LEU A 124 0.85 -7.06 -18.21
N VAL A 125 0.79 -7.50 -19.46
CA VAL A 125 1.68 -8.56 -20.00
C VAL A 125 3.07 -7.99 -20.26
N GLU A 126 3.16 -6.80 -20.86
CA GLU A 126 4.44 -6.13 -21.04
C GLU A 126 5.03 -5.65 -19.70
N ALA A 127 4.16 -5.22 -18.78
CA ALA A 127 4.57 -4.85 -17.43
C ALA A 127 5.21 -6.04 -16.68
N GLU A 128 4.54 -7.20 -16.64
CA GLU A 128 5.10 -8.43 -16.06
C GLU A 128 6.45 -8.77 -16.68
N ARG A 129 6.54 -8.74 -18.01
CA ARG A 129 7.76 -9.06 -18.75
C ARG A 129 8.91 -8.14 -18.37
N SER A 130 8.64 -6.86 -18.22
CA SER A 130 9.65 -5.86 -17.90
C SER A 130 10.14 -6.01 -16.45
N TYR A 131 9.23 -6.14 -15.48
CA TYR A 131 9.60 -6.38 -14.09
C TYR A 131 10.32 -7.72 -13.90
N ARG A 132 9.88 -8.78 -14.59
CA ARG A 132 10.57 -10.07 -14.57
C ARG A 132 12.00 -9.95 -15.09
N ARG A 133 12.22 -9.22 -16.18
CA ARG A 133 13.59 -8.98 -16.68
C ARG A 133 14.42 -8.15 -15.70
N ALA A 134 13.83 -7.15 -15.05
CA ALA A 134 14.52 -6.39 -14.00
C ALA A 134 14.97 -7.32 -12.86
N MET A 135 14.08 -8.20 -12.41
CA MET A 135 14.39 -9.21 -11.39
C MET A 135 15.47 -10.20 -11.85
N GLU A 136 15.46 -10.66 -13.10
CA GLU A 136 16.45 -11.60 -13.65
C GLU A 136 17.87 -11.01 -13.71
N VAL A 137 18.01 -9.69 -13.69
CA VAL A 137 19.33 -9.01 -13.61
C VAL A 137 19.93 -9.12 -12.21
N VAL A 138 19.09 -9.10 -11.16
CA VAL A 138 19.54 -9.12 -9.75
C VAL A 138 19.52 -10.54 -9.18
N PHE A 139 18.45 -11.30 -9.43
CA PHE A 139 18.22 -12.61 -8.84
C PHE A 139 18.62 -13.73 -9.79
N SER A 140 19.81 -14.29 -9.60
CA SER A 140 20.34 -15.38 -10.44
C SER A 140 19.60 -16.72 -10.25
N GLU A 141 19.19 -17.05 -9.03
CA GLU A 141 18.54 -18.32 -8.67
C GLU A 141 17.16 -18.14 -8.00
N GLY A 142 16.45 -17.06 -8.37
CA GLY A 142 15.16 -16.69 -7.79
C GLY A 142 15.30 -15.80 -6.55
N LEU A 143 14.15 -15.46 -5.94
CA LEU A 143 14.09 -14.50 -4.84
C LEU A 143 14.97 -14.93 -3.66
N ASN A 144 15.95 -14.09 -3.32
CA ASN A 144 16.89 -14.33 -2.24
C ASN A 144 17.22 -13.01 -1.54
N THR A 145 17.11 -12.98 -0.21
CA THR A 145 17.39 -11.77 0.58
C THR A 145 18.87 -11.40 0.59
N ALA A 146 19.78 -12.33 0.27
CA ALA A 146 21.21 -12.04 0.18
C ALA A 146 21.59 -11.14 -1.00
N GLU A 147 20.74 -11.05 -2.03
CA GLU A 147 20.93 -10.20 -3.23
C GLU A 147 20.25 -8.83 -3.08
N VAL A 148 19.74 -8.52 -1.87
CA VAL A 148 19.05 -7.26 -1.58
C VAL A 148 19.86 -6.51 -0.53
N GLU A 149 20.22 -5.26 -0.82
CA GLU A 149 21.10 -4.48 0.06
C GLU A 149 20.35 -3.95 1.30
N SER A 150 19.10 -3.53 1.13
CA SER A 150 18.28 -2.96 2.20
C SER A 150 16.77 -3.06 1.91
N GLY A 151 15.93 -2.76 2.91
CA GLY A 151 14.47 -2.73 2.73
C GLY A 151 13.94 -1.64 1.80
N ASP A 152 14.78 -0.68 1.41
CA ASP A 152 14.46 0.39 0.48
C ASP A 152 15.09 0.17 -0.91
N ASP A 153 15.70 -1.01 -1.14
CA ASP A 153 16.35 -1.36 -2.40
C ASP A 153 15.35 -1.25 -3.57
N PRO A 154 15.67 -0.50 -4.65
CA PRO A 154 14.80 -0.32 -5.81
C PRO A 154 14.34 -1.64 -6.45
N VAL A 155 15.09 -2.74 -6.31
CA VAL A 155 14.68 -4.04 -6.86
C VAL A 155 13.39 -4.55 -6.23
N LEU A 156 13.13 -4.22 -4.97
CA LEU A 156 11.92 -4.65 -4.26
C LEU A 156 10.65 -4.09 -4.90
N ARG A 157 10.72 -2.88 -5.48
CA ARG A 157 9.61 -2.30 -6.26
C ARG A 157 9.34 -3.07 -7.55
N ALA A 158 10.38 -3.66 -8.16
CA ALA A 158 10.21 -4.52 -9.32
C ALA A 158 9.54 -5.86 -8.94
N VAL A 159 9.93 -6.44 -7.80
CA VAL A 159 9.29 -7.63 -7.23
C VAL A 159 7.81 -7.37 -6.95
N GLU A 160 7.49 -6.25 -6.30
CA GLU A 160 6.12 -5.83 -6.02
C GLU A 160 5.32 -5.57 -7.29
N GLY A 161 5.89 -4.81 -8.24
CA GLY A 161 5.26 -4.50 -9.52
C GLY A 161 4.92 -5.77 -10.31
N ARG A 162 5.83 -6.76 -10.33
CA ARG A 162 5.55 -8.06 -10.94
C ARG A 162 4.44 -8.81 -10.19
N ALA A 163 4.46 -8.81 -8.86
CA ALA A 163 3.44 -9.47 -8.05
C ALA A 163 2.04 -8.91 -8.35
N LEU A 164 1.92 -7.59 -8.45
CA LEU A 164 0.68 -6.90 -8.84
C LEU A 164 0.23 -7.25 -10.26
N CYS A 165 1.17 -7.32 -11.22
CA CYS A 165 0.87 -7.76 -12.59
C CYS A 165 0.30 -9.19 -12.61
N LEU A 166 1.01 -10.13 -11.97
CA LEU A 166 0.60 -11.53 -11.88
C LEU A 166 -0.77 -11.66 -11.22
N TYR A 167 -1.01 -10.90 -10.15
CA TYR A 167 -2.28 -10.88 -9.45
C TYR A 167 -3.43 -10.43 -10.37
N ARG A 168 -3.24 -9.34 -11.12
CA ARG A 168 -4.25 -8.80 -12.05
C ARG A 168 -4.45 -9.68 -13.29
N LEU A 169 -3.43 -10.44 -13.68
CA LEU A 169 -3.50 -11.46 -14.73
C LEU A 169 -4.19 -12.75 -14.26
N GLY A 170 -4.44 -12.91 -12.95
CA GLY A 170 -5.05 -14.10 -12.36
C GLY A 170 -4.07 -15.24 -12.06
N GLU A 171 -2.77 -14.99 -12.18
CA GLU A 171 -1.68 -15.93 -11.85
C GLU A 171 -1.41 -15.94 -10.33
N LEU A 172 -2.45 -16.29 -9.56
CA LEU A 172 -2.51 -16.10 -8.11
C LEU A 172 -1.42 -16.88 -7.34
N GLU A 173 -1.07 -18.08 -7.78
CA GLU A 173 -0.01 -18.90 -7.16
C GLU A 173 1.38 -18.29 -7.33
N ALA A 174 1.62 -17.58 -8.44
CA ALA A 174 2.87 -16.87 -8.65
C ALA A 174 2.87 -15.54 -7.88
N ALA A 175 1.77 -14.79 -7.94
CA ALA A 175 1.61 -13.51 -7.24
C ALA A 175 1.81 -13.64 -5.73
N GLN A 176 1.14 -14.62 -5.09
CA GLN A 176 1.24 -14.83 -3.65
C GLN A 176 2.69 -15.02 -3.19
N ARG A 177 3.51 -15.74 -3.96
CA ARG A 177 4.88 -16.09 -3.54
C ARG A 177 5.74 -14.84 -3.42
N HIS A 178 5.52 -13.87 -4.30
CA HIS A 178 6.23 -12.60 -4.28
C HIS A 178 5.72 -11.73 -3.12
N PHE A 179 4.40 -11.65 -2.94
CA PHE A 179 3.80 -10.90 -1.84
C PHE A 179 4.22 -11.43 -0.45
N GLU A 180 4.18 -12.74 -0.21
CA GLU A 180 4.64 -13.34 1.05
C GLU A 180 6.13 -13.08 1.26
N TRP A 181 6.95 -13.27 0.23
CA TRP A 181 8.38 -13.04 0.33
C TRP A 181 8.69 -11.58 0.71
N LEU A 182 8.03 -10.60 0.09
CA LEU A 182 8.17 -9.19 0.44
C LEU A 182 7.74 -8.91 1.89
N GLY A 183 6.52 -9.33 2.25
CA GLY A 183 5.95 -9.02 3.57
C GLY A 183 6.67 -9.70 4.75
N ILE A 184 7.24 -10.89 4.53
CA ILE A 184 7.99 -11.62 5.57
C ILE A 184 9.40 -11.06 5.75
N ASN A 185 10.09 -10.73 4.65
CA ASN A 185 11.51 -10.37 4.71
C ASN A 185 11.76 -8.87 4.87
N PHE A 186 10.80 -8.02 4.45
CA PHE A 186 10.92 -6.56 4.44
C PHE A 186 9.68 -5.92 5.06
N SER A 187 9.29 -6.40 6.26
CA SER A 187 8.01 -6.05 6.86
C SER A 187 7.82 -4.55 7.13
N GLU A 188 8.88 -3.79 7.43
CA GLU A 188 8.75 -2.35 7.71
C GLU A 188 8.13 -1.58 6.54
N GLN A 189 8.53 -1.91 5.30
CA GLN A 189 8.01 -1.29 4.08
C GLN A 189 6.84 -2.06 3.45
N TYR A 190 6.85 -3.40 3.54
CA TYR A 190 5.99 -4.26 2.72
C TYR A 190 5.02 -5.12 3.53
N ILE A 191 4.72 -4.80 4.79
CA ILE A 191 3.72 -5.57 5.57
C ILE A 191 2.36 -5.66 4.86
N GLY A 192 1.97 -4.62 4.11
CA GLY A 192 0.76 -4.60 3.30
C GLY A 192 0.72 -5.68 2.21
N CYS A 193 1.87 -6.18 1.75
CA CYS A 193 1.91 -7.30 0.81
C CYS A 193 1.33 -8.59 1.41
N LEU A 194 1.40 -8.80 2.74
CA LEU A 194 0.76 -9.96 3.35
C LEU A 194 -0.77 -9.90 3.20
N PHE A 195 -1.39 -8.72 3.21
CA PHE A 195 -2.82 -8.61 2.92
C PHE A 195 -3.14 -9.09 1.50
N LEU A 196 -2.35 -8.68 0.51
CA LEU A 196 -2.51 -9.11 -0.89
C LEU A 196 -2.23 -10.60 -1.08
N ALA A 197 -1.23 -11.16 -0.38
CA ALA A 197 -1.02 -12.60 -0.31
C ALA A 197 -2.24 -13.33 0.25
N GLY A 198 -2.82 -12.81 1.35
CA GLY A 198 -4.03 -13.35 1.95
C GLY A 198 -5.22 -13.35 0.98
N GLU A 199 -5.42 -12.25 0.24
CA GLU A 199 -6.45 -12.19 -0.80
C GLU A 199 -6.21 -13.18 -1.95
N ALA A 200 -4.95 -13.34 -2.39
CA ALA A 200 -4.59 -14.34 -3.39
C ALA A 200 -4.91 -15.76 -2.89
N TYR A 201 -4.53 -16.11 -1.66
CA TYR A 201 -4.88 -17.39 -1.02
C TYR A 201 -6.39 -17.60 -0.93
N HIS A 202 -7.13 -16.56 -0.55
CA HIS A 202 -8.58 -16.62 -0.42
C HIS A 202 -9.24 -16.91 -1.77
N ARG A 203 -8.82 -16.23 -2.84
CA ARG A 203 -9.30 -16.45 -4.21
C ARG A 203 -8.97 -17.86 -4.74
N MET A 204 -7.89 -18.48 -4.26
CA MET A 204 -7.55 -19.88 -4.55
C MET A 204 -8.32 -20.90 -3.68
N GLY A 205 -9.12 -20.44 -2.71
CA GLY A 205 -9.83 -21.31 -1.76
C GLY A 205 -8.97 -21.84 -0.61
N LEU A 206 -7.73 -21.35 -0.48
CA LEU A 206 -6.78 -21.71 0.58
C LEU A 206 -7.04 -20.84 1.81
N LEU A 207 -8.18 -21.09 2.47
CA LEU A 207 -8.72 -20.19 3.50
C LEU A 207 -7.86 -20.15 4.77
N HIS A 208 -7.18 -21.23 5.14
CA HIS A 208 -6.33 -21.23 6.32
C HIS A 208 -5.08 -20.37 6.14
N GLU A 209 -4.46 -20.45 4.97
CA GLU A 209 -3.34 -19.62 4.55
C GLU A 209 -3.75 -18.15 4.49
N ALA A 210 -4.92 -17.86 3.89
CA ALA A 210 -5.48 -16.51 3.86
C ALA A 210 -5.65 -15.92 5.26
N LEU A 211 -6.18 -16.70 6.21
CA LEU A 211 -6.33 -16.27 7.60
C LEU A 211 -5.00 -15.97 8.28
N ARG A 212 -3.95 -16.78 8.06
CA ARG A 212 -2.61 -16.49 8.61
C ARG A 212 -2.09 -15.14 8.13
N CYS A 213 -2.27 -14.84 6.85
CA CYS A 213 -1.86 -13.57 6.27
C CYS A 213 -2.63 -12.38 6.87
N TYR A 214 -3.96 -12.48 6.97
CA TYR A 214 -4.79 -11.42 7.56
C TYR A 214 -4.52 -11.19 9.04
N GLU A 215 -4.08 -12.22 9.79
CA GLU A 215 -3.74 -12.12 11.21
C GLU A 215 -2.34 -11.52 11.44
N ALA A 216 -1.51 -11.42 10.41
CA ALA A 216 -0.15 -10.89 10.49
C ALA A 216 -0.05 -9.38 10.19
N VAL A 217 -1.11 -8.76 9.69
CA VAL A 217 -1.14 -7.34 9.27
C VAL A 217 -1.90 -6.46 10.25
N PRO A 218 -1.69 -5.13 10.25
CA PRO A 218 -2.48 -4.18 11.04
C PRO A 218 -3.98 -4.32 10.80
N VAL A 219 -4.77 -4.03 11.83
CA VAL A 219 -6.23 -4.13 11.76
C VAL A 219 -6.81 -2.92 11.04
N GLU A 220 -7.29 -3.15 9.83
CA GLU A 220 -7.97 -2.17 8.98
C GLU A 220 -9.31 -2.72 8.47
N PRO A 221 -10.24 -1.88 7.95
CA PRO A 221 -11.52 -2.36 7.47
C PRO A 221 -11.37 -3.47 6.41
N ALA A 222 -10.50 -3.32 5.41
CA ALA A 222 -10.28 -4.35 4.39
C ALA A 222 -9.89 -5.71 4.98
N VAL A 223 -8.99 -5.71 5.98
CA VAL A 223 -8.55 -6.92 6.68
C VAL A 223 -9.71 -7.55 7.45
N LEU A 224 -10.48 -6.75 8.18
CA LEU A 224 -11.62 -7.24 8.99
C LEU A 224 -12.70 -7.90 8.14
N TYR A 225 -13.09 -7.27 7.02
CA TYR A 225 -14.09 -7.84 6.12
C TYR A 225 -13.58 -9.12 5.45
N ASN A 226 -12.38 -9.11 4.88
CA ASN A 226 -11.84 -10.28 4.18
C ASN A 226 -11.52 -11.44 5.14
N ARG A 227 -11.06 -11.15 6.36
CA ARG A 227 -10.90 -12.14 7.44
C ARG A 227 -12.24 -12.70 7.90
N GLY A 228 -13.25 -11.86 8.07
CA GLY A 228 -14.62 -12.28 8.39
C GLY A 228 -15.17 -13.24 7.34
N LEU A 229 -14.97 -12.95 6.06
CA LEU A 229 -15.35 -13.82 4.96
C LEU A 229 -14.58 -15.16 4.96
N ALA A 230 -13.26 -15.13 5.17
CA ALA A 230 -12.46 -16.36 5.23
C ALA A 230 -12.83 -17.25 6.43
N LEU A 231 -13.12 -16.64 7.59
CA LEU A 231 -13.63 -17.35 8.78
C LEU A 231 -14.98 -18.00 8.52
N TYR A 232 -15.87 -17.32 7.78
CA TYR A 232 -17.15 -17.89 7.35
C TYR A 232 -16.94 -19.12 6.46
N GLY A 233 -16.05 -19.03 5.47
CA GLY A 233 -15.71 -20.16 4.60
C GLY A 233 -15.09 -21.35 5.34
N CYS A 234 -14.43 -21.11 6.48
CA CYS A 234 -13.90 -22.12 7.39
C CYS A 234 -14.94 -22.66 8.41
N ASP A 235 -16.22 -22.28 8.31
CA ASP A 235 -17.28 -22.61 9.28
C ASP A 235 -17.01 -22.13 10.73
N ARG A 236 -16.16 -21.10 10.88
CA ARG A 236 -15.84 -20.47 12.18
C ARG A 236 -16.78 -19.29 12.44
N LEU A 237 -18.09 -19.58 12.54
CA LEU A 237 -19.14 -18.56 12.50
C LEU A 237 -19.08 -17.52 13.63
N GLU A 238 -18.77 -17.90 14.87
CA GLU A 238 -18.65 -16.94 15.99
C GLU A 238 -17.51 -15.93 15.74
N GLU A 239 -16.38 -16.42 15.23
CA GLU A 239 -15.21 -15.58 14.95
C GLU A 239 -15.44 -14.72 13.70
N SER A 240 -16.11 -15.27 12.69
CA SER A 240 -16.54 -14.52 11.52
C SER A 240 -17.47 -13.36 11.91
N ALA A 241 -18.52 -13.64 12.69
CA ALA A 241 -19.44 -12.61 13.17
C ALA A 241 -18.70 -11.53 13.98
N ARG A 242 -17.73 -11.92 14.82
CA ARG A 242 -16.90 -10.96 15.55
C ARG A 242 -16.11 -10.05 14.60
N ALA A 243 -15.36 -10.62 13.65
CA ALA A 243 -14.56 -9.86 12.69
C ALA A 243 -15.43 -8.92 11.84
N LEU A 244 -16.63 -9.37 11.46
CA LEU A 244 -17.59 -8.53 10.73
C LEU A 244 -18.14 -7.39 11.58
N ILE A 245 -18.46 -7.63 12.85
CA ILE A 245 -18.91 -6.56 13.76
C ILE A 245 -17.80 -5.52 13.94
N GLU A 246 -16.55 -5.96 14.14
CA GLU A 246 -15.38 -5.08 14.15
C GLU A 246 -15.27 -4.32 12.80
N GLY A 247 -15.47 -4.98 11.67
CA GLY A 247 -15.48 -4.37 10.34
C GLY A 247 -16.58 -3.32 10.16
N PHE A 248 -17.79 -3.55 10.67
CA PHE A 248 -18.89 -2.59 10.62
C PHE A 248 -18.59 -1.33 11.43
N VAL A 249 -17.87 -1.47 12.55
CA VAL A 249 -17.40 -0.34 13.37
C VAL A 249 -16.24 0.38 12.65
N ALA A 250 -15.32 -0.35 12.04
CA ALA A 250 -14.20 0.24 11.31
C ALA A 250 -14.67 1.04 10.09
N ASN A 251 -15.56 0.46 9.27
CA ASN A 251 -16.22 1.15 8.18
C ASN A 251 -17.60 0.54 7.92
N ILE A 252 -18.65 1.25 8.35
CA ILE A 252 -20.05 0.83 8.19
C ILE A 252 -20.49 0.82 6.72
N TYR A 253 -19.84 1.65 5.88
CA TYR A 253 -20.24 1.84 4.50
C TYR A 253 -19.94 0.63 3.64
N VAL A 254 -18.88 -0.14 3.95
CA VAL A 254 -18.53 -1.37 3.21
C VAL A 254 -19.69 -2.37 3.25
N ALA A 255 -20.26 -2.64 4.43
CA ALA A 255 -21.43 -3.51 4.56
C ALA A 255 -22.63 -2.95 3.80
N THR A 256 -22.92 -1.66 3.91
CA THR A 256 -24.06 -1.07 3.21
C THR A 256 -23.91 -1.10 1.68
N THR A 257 -22.69 -0.90 1.17
CA THR A 257 -22.38 -0.96 -0.26
C THR A 257 -22.52 -2.40 -0.77
N LEU A 258 -21.97 -3.39 -0.06
CA LEU A 258 -22.15 -4.82 -0.39
C LEU A 258 -23.61 -5.26 -0.37
N LEU A 259 -24.44 -4.66 0.50
CA LEU A 259 -25.88 -4.94 0.60
C LEU A 259 -26.74 -4.10 -0.37
N GLY A 260 -26.16 -3.16 -1.11
CA GLY A 260 -26.91 -2.22 -1.97
C GLY A 260 -27.84 -1.27 -1.20
N ARG A 261 -27.51 -0.96 0.06
CA ARG A 261 -28.34 -0.15 0.97
C ARG A 261 -27.78 1.26 1.13
N PHE A 262 -28.17 2.16 0.24
CA PHE A 262 -27.66 3.53 0.25
C PHE A 262 -28.42 4.43 1.25
N GLY A 263 -27.69 5.30 1.93
CA GLY A 263 -28.26 6.29 2.83
C GLY A 263 -27.24 6.75 3.87
N TYR A 264 -27.42 7.98 4.36
CA TYR A 264 -26.52 8.53 5.36
C TYR A 264 -26.56 7.70 6.65
N ARG A 265 -25.40 7.15 7.03
CA ARG A 265 -25.15 6.62 8.36
C ARG A 265 -24.00 7.39 8.97
N ARG A 266 -24.06 7.61 10.28
CA ARG A 266 -22.95 8.28 10.96
C ARG A 266 -21.77 7.31 11.02
N PRO A 267 -20.57 7.68 10.54
CA PRO A 267 -19.42 6.80 10.63
C PRO A 267 -19.05 6.61 12.10
N CYS A 268 -18.69 5.38 12.44
CA CYS A 268 -18.16 5.07 13.77
C CYS A 268 -16.70 5.53 13.90
N THR A 269 -15.94 5.46 12.79
CA THR A 269 -14.51 5.76 12.72
C THR A 269 -14.26 7.00 11.87
N PRO A 270 -13.45 7.97 12.33
CA PRO A 270 -13.09 9.15 11.55
C PRO A 270 -12.04 8.84 10.48
N GLY A 271 -11.88 9.76 9.53
CA GLY A 271 -10.81 9.72 8.53
C GLY A 271 -11.15 8.89 7.29
N TYR A 272 -10.14 8.71 6.44
CA TYR A 272 -10.29 8.04 5.14
C TYR A 272 -10.80 6.60 5.27
N LEU A 273 -10.23 5.82 6.18
CA LEU A 273 -10.60 4.41 6.39
C LEU A 273 -12.07 4.23 6.81
N GLY A 274 -12.68 5.24 7.45
CA GLY A 274 -14.09 5.22 7.84
C GLY A 274 -15.04 5.89 6.82
N SER A 275 -14.54 6.29 5.65
CA SER A 275 -15.30 7.06 4.65
C SER A 275 -16.07 6.18 3.67
N GLU A 276 -17.06 6.78 2.98
CA GLU A 276 -17.78 6.15 1.86
C GLU A 276 -16.84 5.88 0.69
N THR A 277 -15.93 6.79 0.36
CA THR A 277 -14.96 6.65 -0.74
C THR A 277 -14.08 5.41 -0.57
N TYR A 278 -13.49 5.23 0.62
CA TYR A 278 -12.72 4.01 0.90
C TYR A 278 -13.57 2.75 0.75
N ALA A 279 -14.82 2.80 1.20
CA ALA A 279 -15.72 1.65 1.10
C ALA A 279 -16.06 1.30 -0.36
N GLU A 280 -16.26 2.29 -1.21
CA GLU A 280 -16.48 2.10 -2.65
C GLU A 280 -15.27 1.42 -3.31
N GLU A 281 -14.07 1.93 -3.06
CA GLU A 281 -12.81 1.35 -3.59
C GLU A 281 -12.60 -0.09 -3.12
N LEU A 282 -12.81 -0.35 -1.81
CA LEU A 282 -12.69 -1.69 -1.25
C LEU A 282 -13.70 -2.65 -1.88
N VAL A 283 -14.97 -2.25 -1.98
CA VAL A 283 -16.02 -3.11 -2.55
C VAL A 283 -15.77 -3.33 -4.04
N GLU A 284 -15.30 -2.33 -4.80
CA GLU A 284 -14.90 -2.52 -6.19
C GLU A 284 -13.81 -3.59 -6.32
N ALA A 285 -12.80 -3.58 -5.44
CA ALA A 285 -11.72 -4.55 -5.45
C ALA A 285 -12.17 -5.97 -5.03
N CYS A 286 -12.97 -6.09 -3.98
CA CYS A 286 -13.25 -7.38 -3.32
C CYS A 286 -14.67 -7.93 -3.53
N ALA A 287 -15.58 -7.23 -4.21
CA ALA A 287 -16.95 -7.70 -4.41
C ALA A 287 -17.01 -9.09 -5.07
N SER A 288 -16.16 -9.35 -6.06
CA SER A 288 -16.09 -10.66 -6.72
C SER A 288 -15.76 -11.79 -5.75
N LEU A 289 -14.87 -11.54 -4.78
CA LEU A 289 -14.52 -12.48 -3.72
C LEU A 289 -15.74 -12.78 -2.84
N TRP A 290 -16.44 -11.74 -2.37
CA TRP A 290 -17.65 -11.87 -1.56
C TRP A 290 -18.75 -12.66 -2.25
N HIS A 291 -19.07 -12.32 -3.50
CA HIS A 291 -20.10 -13.01 -4.28
C HIS A 291 -19.68 -14.44 -4.68
N GLY A 292 -18.39 -14.76 -4.64
CA GLY A 292 -17.85 -16.10 -4.88
C GLY A 292 -18.13 -17.11 -3.76
N HIS A 293 -18.47 -16.65 -2.55
CA HIS A 293 -18.79 -17.52 -1.41
C HIS A 293 -20.31 -17.62 -1.18
N PRO A 294 -20.95 -18.77 -1.44
CA PRO A 294 -22.40 -18.92 -1.27
C PRO A 294 -22.85 -18.58 0.15
N GLY A 295 -23.84 -17.70 0.27
CA GLY A 295 -24.43 -17.35 1.57
C GLY A 295 -23.63 -16.36 2.41
N SER A 296 -22.41 -15.96 2.00
CA SER A 296 -21.57 -15.02 2.75
C SER A 296 -22.23 -13.66 2.95
N VAL A 297 -22.77 -13.06 1.88
CA VAL A 297 -23.46 -11.76 1.90
C VAL A 297 -24.71 -11.85 2.78
N ARG A 298 -25.45 -12.96 2.70
CA ARG A 298 -26.63 -13.20 3.55
C ARG A 298 -26.24 -13.38 5.01
N PHE A 299 -25.14 -14.06 5.30
CA PHE A 299 -24.63 -14.21 6.65
C PHE A 299 -24.23 -12.84 7.24
N MET A 300 -23.46 -12.06 6.48
CA MET A 300 -23.09 -10.69 6.84
C MET A 300 -24.32 -9.81 7.05
N GLU A 301 -25.32 -9.88 6.17
CA GLU A 301 -26.60 -9.17 6.30
C GLU A 301 -27.28 -9.49 7.63
N ARG A 302 -27.36 -10.77 8.01
CA ARG A 302 -27.98 -11.19 9.27
C ARG A 302 -27.19 -10.72 10.49
N CYS A 303 -25.86 -10.74 10.42
CA CYS A 303 -25.01 -10.16 11.46
C CYS A 303 -25.25 -8.65 11.59
N PHE A 304 -25.26 -7.95 10.45
CA PHE A 304 -25.48 -6.50 10.39
C PHE A 304 -26.85 -6.12 10.94
N ASP A 305 -27.93 -6.78 10.52
CA ASP A 305 -29.30 -6.48 10.92
C ASP A 305 -29.67 -6.93 12.35
N HIS A 306 -28.77 -7.66 13.02
CA HIS A 306 -29.03 -8.11 14.37
C HIS A 306 -29.19 -6.93 15.34
N ALA A 307 -30.26 -6.93 16.14
CA ALA A 307 -30.61 -5.79 17.00
C ALA A 307 -29.50 -5.35 17.97
N LEU A 308 -28.71 -6.30 18.51
CA LEU A 308 -27.56 -5.97 19.36
C LEU A 308 -26.46 -5.25 18.58
N VAL A 309 -26.23 -5.63 17.33
CA VAL A 309 -25.21 -5.03 16.45
C VAL A 309 -25.65 -3.63 16.04
N GLN A 310 -26.91 -3.45 15.61
CA GLN A 310 -27.43 -2.11 15.29
C GLN A 310 -27.39 -1.16 16.49
N ALA A 311 -27.74 -1.62 17.70
CA ALA A 311 -27.63 -0.80 18.91
C ALA A 311 -26.17 -0.42 19.23
N HIS A 312 -25.24 -1.36 19.03
CA HIS A 312 -23.81 -1.10 19.21
C HIS A 312 -23.27 -0.09 18.20
N LEU A 313 -23.60 -0.26 16.91
CA LEU A 313 -23.19 0.66 15.84
C LEU A 313 -23.75 2.08 16.05
N GLN A 314 -24.99 2.19 16.54
CA GLN A 314 -25.55 3.50 16.88
C GLN A 314 -24.75 4.17 18.01
N GLN A 315 -24.44 3.42 19.08
CA GLN A 315 -23.63 3.92 20.18
C GLN A 315 -22.23 4.34 19.72
N CYS A 316 -21.57 3.53 18.90
CA CYS A 316 -20.25 3.83 18.33
C CYS A 316 -20.30 5.07 17.42
N GLY A 317 -21.32 5.21 16.57
CA GLY A 317 -21.50 6.38 15.72
C GLY A 317 -21.76 7.67 16.52
N GLU A 318 -22.53 7.60 17.61
CA GLU A 318 -22.73 8.73 18.53
C GLU A 318 -21.44 9.14 19.24
N GLN A 319 -20.65 8.17 19.72
CA GLN A 319 -19.36 8.41 20.37
C GLN A 319 -18.31 8.93 19.38
N GLY A 320 -18.15 8.29 18.23
CA GLY A 320 -17.23 8.69 17.17
C GLY A 320 -17.56 10.08 16.62
N GLY A 321 -18.83 10.35 16.35
CA GLY A 321 -19.29 11.68 15.94
C GLY A 321 -19.07 12.77 17.00
N THR A 322 -19.21 12.44 18.30
CA THR A 322 -18.92 13.38 19.39
C THR A 322 -17.42 13.67 19.50
N ARG A 323 -16.56 12.66 19.35
CA ARG A 323 -15.10 12.83 19.38
C ARG A 323 -14.59 13.60 18.15
N LEU A 324 -15.16 13.38 16.97
CA LEU A 324 -14.90 14.19 15.77
C LEU A 324 -15.17 15.68 15.99
N LEU A 325 -16.28 16.00 16.65
CA LEU A 325 -16.63 17.39 16.99
C LEU A 325 -15.69 17.99 18.06
N GLN A 326 -15.09 17.16 18.91
CA GLN A 326 -14.19 17.60 19.99
C GLN A 326 -12.72 17.71 19.55
N ALA A 327 -12.26 16.87 18.61
CA ALA A 327 -10.88 16.83 18.13
C ALA A 327 -10.56 17.93 17.10
N GLY A 328 -11.58 18.57 16.51
CA GLY A 328 -11.39 19.41 15.32
C GLY A 328 -10.94 18.59 14.11
N GLU A 329 -10.79 19.20 12.94
CA GLU A 329 -10.36 18.53 11.69
C GLU A 329 -8.94 17.91 11.77
N SER A 330 -8.25 18.00 12.91
CA SER A 330 -6.87 17.56 13.10
C SER A 330 -6.78 16.35 14.01
N GLY A 331 -6.76 15.16 13.40
CA GLY A 331 -5.98 14.01 13.85
C GLY A 331 -6.49 13.27 15.09
N VAL A 332 -7.43 12.36 14.88
CA VAL A 332 -7.44 11.12 15.66
C VAL A 332 -6.74 10.08 14.79
N GLU A 333 -5.56 9.60 15.19
CA GLU A 333 -4.90 8.48 14.52
C GLU A 333 -5.85 7.28 14.55
N THR A 334 -6.29 6.85 13.36
CA THR A 334 -7.33 5.83 13.19
C THR A 334 -6.93 4.49 13.81
N ASP A 335 -5.63 4.17 13.85
CA ASP A 335 -5.09 2.94 14.43
C ASP A 335 -5.31 2.87 15.94
N ALA A 336 -4.97 3.94 16.67
CA ALA A 336 -5.23 4.05 18.10
C ALA A 336 -6.73 4.03 18.42
N PHE A 337 -7.57 4.47 17.48
CA PHE A 337 -9.03 4.48 17.64
C PHE A 337 -9.66 3.09 17.49
N LEU A 338 -9.20 2.30 16.50
CA LEU A 338 -9.64 0.92 16.32
C LEU A 338 -9.22 0.04 17.50
N GLU A 339 -8.02 0.25 18.07
CA GLU A 339 -7.59 -0.45 19.28
C GLU A 339 -8.40 -0.08 20.52
N GLN A 340 -8.85 1.19 20.65
CA GLN A 340 -9.56 1.69 21.83
C GLN A 340 -11.07 1.44 21.84
N LEU A 341 -11.70 1.21 20.68
CA LEU A 341 -13.14 0.92 20.60
C LEU A 341 -13.50 -0.50 21.05
N HIS A 342 -12.52 -1.38 21.19
CA HIS A 342 -12.74 -2.81 21.37
C HIS A 342 -12.58 -3.24 22.83
N ASP A 343 -13.68 -3.32 23.59
CA ASP A 343 -13.72 -4.31 24.67
C ASP A 343 -13.91 -5.69 24.04
N ALA A 344 -12.79 -6.40 23.87
CA ALA A 344 -12.75 -7.73 23.26
C ALA A 344 -13.72 -8.73 23.92
N GLY A 345 -13.96 -8.60 25.23
CA GLY A 345 -14.90 -9.46 25.96
C GLY A 345 -16.36 -9.19 25.57
N THR A 346 -16.71 -7.92 25.38
CA THR A 346 -18.06 -7.50 24.96
C THR A 346 -18.36 -7.94 23.53
N LEU A 347 -17.42 -7.77 22.60
CA LEU A 347 -17.61 -8.17 21.20
C LEU A 347 -17.73 -9.69 21.04
N GLN A 348 -16.92 -10.46 21.78
CA GLN A 348 -17.01 -11.93 21.75
C GLN A 348 -18.38 -12.42 22.27
N SER A 349 -18.86 -11.85 23.38
CA SER A 349 -20.19 -12.16 23.93
C SER A 349 -21.31 -11.80 22.95
N MET A 350 -21.17 -10.67 22.25
CA MET A 350 -22.13 -10.24 21.22
C MET A 350 -22.16 -11.18 20.03
N ALA A 351 -21.00 -11.52 19.47
CA ALA A 351 -20.88 -12.42 18.32
C ALA A 351 -21.52 -13.79 18.62
N ARG A 352 -21.27 -14.35 19.80
CA ARG A 352 -21.91 -15.60 20.26
C ARG A 352 -23.43 -15.50 20.27
N ARG A 353 -23.98 -14.40 20.80
CA ARG A 353 -25.44 -14.18 20.87
C ARG A 353 -26.07 -13.97 19.50
N VAL A 354 -25.34 -13.32 18.58
CA VAL A 354 -25.76 -13.18 17.18
C VAL A 354 -25.92 -14.58 16.59
N ILE A 355 -24.87 -15.41 16.62
CA ILE A 355 -24.89 -16.77 16.05
C ILE A 355 -25.97 -17.65 16.65
N GLN A 356 -26.13 -17.66 17.98
CA GLN A 356 -27.18 -18.44 18.66
C GLN A 356 -28.61 -18.13 18.17
N ARG A 357 -28.86 -16.90 17.70
CA ARG A 357 -30.14 -16.50 17.12
C ARG A 357 -30.20 -16.66 15.61
N LEU A 358 -29.07 -16.87 14.93
CA LEU A 358 -29.06 -17.19 13.52
C LEU A 358 -29.45 -18.66 13.25
N ASP A 359 -29.28 -19.53 14.23
CA ASP A 359 -29.61 -20.96 14.14
C ASP A 359 -31.02 -21.32 14.69
N ALA A 360 -31.69 -20.34 15.33
CA ALA A 360 -33.06 -20.46 15.82
C ALA A 360 -34.07 -19.95 14.78
#